data_AF-A0A9J8BUL8-F1
#
_entry.id   AF-A0A9J8BUL8-F1
#
_cell.length_a   1.000
_cell.length_b   1.000
_cell.length_c   1.000
_cell.angle_alpha   90.00
_cell.angle_beta   90.00
_cell.angle_gamma   90.00
#
_symmetry.space_group_name_H-M   'P 1'
#
loop_
_entity.id
_entity.type
_entity.pdbx_description
1 polymer ?
#
loop_
_entity_poly.entity_id
_entity_poly.type
_entity_poly.pdbx_seq_one_letter_code
_entity_poly.pdbx_strand_id
1 'polypeptide(L)'
;MSDSEKLDKQRLKNFKNKGRDLETMRRQRTEVVVELRKNKRDEHLLKRRNVPHEDVCDDSDADADSKTVRTLLFIRLFLHLNATSDNQGIQLSAVQAARKLLSSDRNPPIDDLIKSGILPILVHCLDRDDNPSLQFEAAWALTNIASGTSEQTQAMVIDSGIVPYLVPLLSHQEVKVQVRKTLRAVGNIVTGTDEQTQVVLNCDALGHFPALLTHPKEKINKEAVWFLSNITAGNQQQVQAVIDASLVPMIVLLLDKGDFGTQKEAAWAISNLTISGRKEQVAYLIQQQVIPPFCNLLTVKDAQVVQVVLDGLSNILKMADDEAETISNLIEECGGLEKIEQLQNHENEDIYKLAYEIIDQFFSSDDIDEDSNLVPEAIQGGTYGFNSSTNVPAEGFQF
;
A
#
# COMPACT_ATOMS: atom_id res chain seq x y z
N MET A 1 -38.22 -15.03 -8.15
CA MET A 1 -37.37 -16.08 -8.76
C MET A 1 -37.73 -17.38 -8.08
N SER A 2 -38.15 -18.39 -8.85
CA SER A 2 -38.63 -19.66 -8.32
C SER A 2 -37.45 -20.51 -7.81
N ASP A 3 -37.68 -21.35 -6.80
CA ASP A 3 -36.63 -22.16 -6.16
C ASP A 3 -35.92 -23.13 -7.12
N SER A 4 -36.54 -23.43 -8.27
CA SER A 4 -35.93 -24.18 -9.38
C SER A 4 -34.73 -23.46 -9.99
N GLU A 5 -34.78 -22.13 -10.15
CA GLU A 5 -33.70 -21.36 -10.77
C GLU A 5 -32.48 -21.22 -9.84
N LYS A 6 -32.69 -21.25 -8.52
CA LYS A 6 -31.61 -21.26 -7.53
C LYS A 6 -30.86 -22.59 -7.55
N LEU A 7 -31.61 -23.70 -7.61
CA LEU A 7 -31.02 -25.04 -7.66
C LEU A 7 -30.16 -25.25 -8.91
N ASP A 8 -30.61 -24.76 -10.07
CA ASP A 8 -29.87 -24.88 -11.33
C ASP A 8 -28.61 -24.00 -11.38
N LYS A 9 -28.66 -22.79 -10.80
CA LYS A 9 -27.46 -21.95 -10.64
C LYS A 9 -26.43 -22.58 -9.69
N GLN A 10 -26.90 -23.26 -8.64
CA GLN A 10 -26.03 -23.94 -7.67
C GLN A 10 -25.39 -25.19 -8.28
N ARG A 11 -26.15 -25.96 -9.08
CA ARG A 11 -25.64 -27.09 -9.86
C ARG A 11 -24.62 -26.64 -10.91
N LEU A 12 -24.85 -25.52 -11.59
CA LEU A 12 -23.92 -24.97 -12.58
C LEU A 12 -22.63 -24.42 -11.95
N LYS A 13 -22.71 -23.82 -10.75
CA LYS A 13 -21.53 -23.43 -9.95
C LYS A 13 -20.69 -24.65 -9.54
N ASN A 14 -21.35 -25.71 -9.08
CA ASN A 14 -20.67 -26.95 -8.68
C ASN A 14 -20.02 -27.69 -9.86
N PHE A 15 -20.54 -27.52 -11.07
CA PHE A 15 -19.95 -28.09 -12.29
C PHE A 15 -18.75 -27.27 -12.81
N LYS A 16 -18.77 -25.94 -12.67
CA LYS A 16 -17.64 -25.06 -13.07
C LYS A 16 -16.40 -25.17 -12.18
N ASN A 17 -16.58 -25.62 -10.93
CA ASN A 17 -15.49 -25.75 -9.95
C ASN A 17 -14.93 -27.17 -9.84
N LYS A 18 -15.46 -28.13 -10.60
CA LYS A 18 -15.02 -29.53 -10.53
C LYS A 18 -13.73 -29.70 -11.33
N GLY A 19 -12.59 -29.71 -10.64
CA GLY A 19 -11.26 -29.97 -11.21
C GLY A 19 -10.29 -28.78 -11.25
N ARG A 20 -10.65 -27.63 -10.64
CA ARG A 20 -9.66 -26.57 -10.35
C ARG A 20 -9.17 -26.73 -8.92
N ASP A 21 -7.87 -26.84 -8.77
CA ASP A 21 -7.22 -27.00 -7.49
C ASP A 21 -7.49 -25.77 -6.60
N LEU A 22 -7.81 -26.01 -5.32
CA LEU A 22 -8.22 -24.98 -4.35
C LEU A 22 -7.15 -23.89 -4.22
N GLU A 23 -5.90 -24.27 -4.39
CA GLU A 23 -4.72 -23.40 -4.36
C GLU A 23 -4.64 -22.48 -5.59
N THR A 24 -5.01 -22.95 -6.78
CA THR A 24 -5.07 -22.11 -7.99
C THR A 24 -6.25 -21.14 -7.96
N MET A 25 -7.38 -21.53 -7.37
CA MET A 25 -8.53 -20.64 -7.15
C MET A 25 -8.24 -19.56 -6.10
N ARG A 26 -7.51 -19.91 -5.03
CA ARG A 26 -6.97 -18.94 -4.06
C ARG A 26 -6.00 -17.99 -4.75
N ARG A 27 -5.01 -18.51 -5.47
CA ARG A 27 -4.05 -17.71 -6.23
C ARG A 27 -4.70 -16.79 -7.25
N GLN A 28 -5.69 -17.26 -8.02
CA GLN A 28 -6.44 -16.42 -8.97
C GLN A 28 -7.29 -15.36 -8.26
N ARG A 29 -7.89 -15.67 -7.08
CA ARG A 29 -8.58 -14.64 -6.29
C ARG A 29 -7.59 -13.61 -5.74
N THR A 30 -6.45 -14.04 -5.24
CA THR A 30 -5.38 -13.14 -4.76
C THR A 30 -4.85 -12.29 -5.91
N GLU A 31 -4.57 -12.87 -7.08
CA GLU A 31 -4.12 -12.17 -8.29
C GLU A 31 -5.18 -11.17 -8.78
N VAL A 32 -6.45 -11.56 -8.86
CA VAL A 32 -7.56 -10.67 -9.28
C VAL A 32 -7.80 -9.55 -8.27
N VAL A 33 -7.69 -9.83 -6.96
CA VAL A 33 -7.80 -8.81 -5.91
C VAL A 33 -6.60 -7.88 -5.94
N VAL A 34 -5.38 -8.39 -6.16
CA VAL A 34 -4.15 -7.60 -6.33
C VAL A 34 -4.22 -6.74 -7.60
N GLU A 35 -4.78 -7.26 -8.69
CA GLU A 35 -4.95 -6.54 -9.97
C GLU A 35 -6.05 -5.48 -9.89
N LEU A 36 -7.19 -5.78 -9.27
CA LEU A 36 -8.23 -4.79 -8.95
C LEU A 36 -7.74 -3.72 -7.98
N ARG A 37 -6.86 -4.08 -7.04
CA ARG A 37 -6.20 -3.14 -6.12
C ARG A 37 -5.08 -2.36 -6.80
N LYS A 38 -4.34 -2.93 -7.76
CA LYS A 38 -3.42 -2.20 -8.66
C LYS A 38 -4.21 -1.18 -9.47
N ASN A 39 -5.35 -1.56 -10.05
CA ASN A 39 -6.20 -0.63 -10.80
C ASN A 39 -6.81 0.47 -9.92
N LYS A 40 -7.30 0.17 -8.72
CA LYS A 40 -7.81 1.19 -7.77
C LYS A 40 -6.67 2.07 -7.21
N ARG A 41 -5.48 1.50 -7.01
CA ARG A 41 -4.26 2.21 -6.62
C ARG A 41 -3.79 3.12 -7.76
N ASP A 42 -3.81 2.65 -8.99
CA ASP A 42 -3.54 3.43 -10.20
C ASP A 42 -4.55 4.57 -10.29
N GLU A 43 -5.83 4.34 -10.02
CA GLU A 43 -6.84 5.39 -9.98
C GLU A 43 -6.56 6.45 -8.87
N HIS A 44 -6.14 6.03 -7.68
CA HIS A 44 -5.78 6.93 -6.58
C HIS A 44 -4.43 7.64 -6.81
N LEU A 45 -3.48 6.98 -7.49
CA LEU A 45 -2.23 7.54 -7.98
C LEU A 45 -2.52 8.55 -9.10
N LEU A 46 -3.39 8.25 -10.07
CA LEU A 46 -3.89 9.15 -11.10
C LEU A 46 -4.59 10.38 -10.52
N LYS A 47 -5.31 10.23 -9.39
CA LYS A 47 -5.91 11.37 -8.67
C LYS A 47 -4.89 12.22 -7.90
N ARG A 48 -3.74 11.66 -7.51
CA ARG A 48 -2.59 12.41 -6.97
C ARG A 48 -1.63 12.91 -8.06
N ARG A 49 -1.70 12.34 -9.27
CA ARG A 49 -1.14 12.88 -10.51
C ARG A 49 -1.99 14.10 -10.87
N ASN A 50 -1.33 15.22 -11.15
CA ASN A 50 -1.99 16.40 -11.68
C ASN A 50 -2.26 16.20 -13.19
N VAL A 51 -2.80 15.05 -13.59
CA VAL A 51 -2.92 14.61 -15.00
C VAL A 51 -4.31 13.98 -15.22
N PRO A 52 -5.16 14.54 -16.11
CA PRO A 52 -6.46 13.97 -16.46
C PRO A 52 -6.33 12.74 -17.36
N HIS A 53 -7.38 11.91 -17.31
CA HIS A 53 -7.67 10.75 -18.14
C HIS A 53 -7.66 11.09 -19.64
N GLU A 54 -7.08 10.23 -20.46
CA GLU A 54 -7.07 10.33 -21.92
C GLU A 54 -8.47 10.10 -22.49
N ASP A 55 -9.10 11.16 -23.02
CA ASP A 55 -10.07 11.02 -24.10
C ASP A 55 -9.33 11.28 -25.41
N VAL A 56 -9.30 10.25 -26.25
CA VAL A 56 -8.75 10.29 -27.61
C VAL A 56 -9.57 11.26 -28.45
N CYS A 57 -9.00 12.40 -28.81
CA CYS A 57 -9.41 13.16 -29.98
C CYS A 57 -8.18 13.42 -30.87
N ASP A 58 -8.21 12.74 -32.02
CA ASP A 58 -7.34 12.88 -33.16
C ASP A 58 -7.57 14.27 -33.77
N ASP A 59 -6.63 15.20 -33.58
CA ASP A 59 -6.53 16.37 -34.44
C ASP A 59 -5.06 16.71 -34.70
N SER A 60 -4.76 16.86 -35.99
CA SER A 60 -3.41 16.85 -36.55
C SER A 60 -2.88 18.27 -36.70
N ASP A 61 -2.21 18.79 -35.67
CA ASP A 61 -1.59 20.12 -35.69
C ASP A 61 -0.06 20.06 -35.92
N ALA A 62 0.32 20.10 -37.21
CA ALA A 62 1.73 20.11 -37.65
C ALA A 62 2.52 21.40 -37.27
N ASP A 63 1.86 22.42 -36.70
CA ASP A 63 2.49 23.71 -36.35
C ASP A 63 2.94 23.79 -34.88
N ALA A 64 2.45 22.89 -34.02
CA ALA A 64 2.93 22.71 -32.64
C ALA A 64 4.33 22.07 -32.59
N ASP A 65 4.65 21.25 -33.59
CA ASP A 65 5.90 20.48 -33.66
C ASP A 65 7.13 21.38 -33.91
N SER A 66 6.98 22.45 -34.71
CA SER A 66 8.07 23.39 -35.04
C SER A 66 8.49 24.31 -33.87
N LYS A 67 7.53 24.74 -33.04
CA LYS A 67 7.81 25.49 -31.80
C LYS A 67 8.44 24.60 -30.73
N THR A 68 7.99 23.36 -30.62
CA THR A 68 8.53 22.36 -29.70
C THR A 68 9.98 22.04 -30.08
N VAL A 69 10.27 21.76 -31.35
CA VAL A 69 11.64 21.51 -31.85
C VAL A 69 12.58 22.71 -31.64
N ARG A 70 12.13 23.96 -31.85
CA ARG A 70 12.95 25.15 -31.53
C ARG A 70 13.22 25.29 -30.04
N THR A 71 12.21 25.05 -29.21
CA THR A 71 12.33 25.12 -27.76
C THR A 71 13.29 24.04 -27.25
N LEU A 72 13.22 22.83 -27.81
CA LEU A 72 14.12 21.71 -27.50
C LEU A 72 15.55 21.93 -27.97
N LEU A 73 15.76 22.53 -29.14
CA LEU A 73 17.08 22.95 -29.60
C LEU A 73 17.65 24.03 -28.68
N PHE A 74 16.82 24.97 -28.22
CA PHE A 74 17.23 25.99 -27.26
C PHE A 74 17.56 25.40 -25.89
N ILE A 75 16.76 24.46 -25.39
CA ILE A 75 16.97 23.72 -24.15
C ILE A 75 18.25 22.89 -24.22
N ARG A 76 18.47 22.15 -25.31
CA ARG A 76 19.68 21.35 -25.53
C ARG A 76 20.93 22.22 -25.58
N LEU A 77 20.88 23.33 -26.33
CA LEU A 77 21.98 24.28 -26.43
C LEU A 77 22.24 24.97 -25.07
N PHE A 78 21.19 25.43 -24.41
CA PHE A 78 21.26 26.13 -23.12
C PHE A 78 21.76 25.20 -22.01
N LEU A 79 21.23 23.98 -21.88
CA LEU A 79 21.64 23.02 -20.85
C LEU A 79 23.08 22.55 -21.06
N HIS A 80 23.47 22.20 -22.29
CA HIS A 80 24.79 21.68 -22.56
C HIS A 80 25.90 22.76 -22.44
N LEU A 81 25.60 24.03 -22.76
CA LEU A 81 26.56 25.14 -22.57
C LEU A 81 26.59 25.67 -21.14
N ASN A 82 25.47 25.65 -20.41
CA ASN A 82 25.36 26.30 -19.10
C ASN A 82 25.48 25.37 -17.90
N ALA A 83 25.08 24.10 -18.01
CA ALA A 83 25.30 23.13 -16.93
C ALA A 83 26.78 22.76 -16.75
N THR A 84 27.54 22.84 -17.83
CA THR A 84 29.00 22.60 -17.87
C THR A 84 29.82 23.88 -17.63
N SER A 85 29.16 25.03 -17.44
CA SER A 85 29.82 26.31 -17.17
C SER A 85 30.34 26.40 -15.74
N ASP A 86 31.53 26.96 -15.51
CA ASP A 86 32.08 27.17 -14.15
C ASP A 86 31.26 28.15 -13.28
N ASN A 87 30.30 28.86 -13.87
CA ASN A 87 29.47 29.83 -13.16
C ASN A 87 28.22 29.18 -12.54
N GLN A 88 28.23 29.05 -11.21
CA GLN A 88 27.14 28.48 -10.41
C GLN A 88 25.76 29.16 -10.64
N GLY A 89 25.72 30.47 -10.91
CA GLY A 89 24.46 31.19 -11.14
C GLY A 89 23.79 30.87 -12.48
N ILE A 90 24.62 30.58 -13.49
CA ILE A 90 24.17 30.19 -14.83
C ILE A 90 23.66 28.74 -14.82
N GLN A 91 24.34 27.85 -14.09
CA GLN A 91 23.88 26.48 -13.84
C GLN A 91 22.52 26.45 -13.13
N LEU A 92 22.38 27.22 -12.04
CA LEU A 92 21.12 27.28 -11.28
C LEU A 92 19.96 27.79 -12.14
N SER A 93 20.19 28.85 -12.92
CA SER A 93 19.18 29.40 -13.84
C SER A 93 18.76 28.38 -14.90
N ALA A 94 19.72 27.55 -15.36
CA ALA A 94 19.46 26.51 -16.34
C ALA A 94 18.60 25.37 -15.78
N VAL A 95 18.95 24.85 -14.60
CA VAL A 95 18.17 23.80 -13.94
C VAL A 95 16.77 24.31 -13.53
N GLN A 96 16.66 25.56 -13.09
CA GLN A 96 15.37 26.20 -12.80
C GLN A 96 14.48 26.31 -14.04
N ALA A 97 15.04 26.66 -15.19
CA ALA A 97 14.28 26.72 -16.44
C ALA A 97 13.79 25.33 -16.86
N ALA A 98 14.66 24.30 -16.79
CA ALA A 98 14.28 22.93 -17.05
C ALA A 98 13.17 22.44 -16.10
N ARG A 99 13.29 22.73 -14.80
CA ARG A 99 12.24 22.41 -13.82
C ARG A 99 10.91 23.11 -14.15
N LYS A 100 10.94 24.40 -14.50
CA LYS A 100 9.73 25.15 -14.86
C LYS A 100 9.05 24.54 -16.08
N LEU A 101 9.81 24.12 -17.09
CA LEU A 101 9.27 23.41 -18.26
C LEU A 101 8.62 22.09 -17.88
N LEU A 102 9.24 21.34 -16.96
CA LEU A 102 8.67 20.11 -16.39
C LEU A 102 7.48 20.35 -15.44
N SER A 103 7.21 21.62 -15.07
CA SER A 103 6.13 21.99 -14.14
C SER A 103 4.97 22.71 -14.83
N SER A 104 5.14 23.15 -16.07
CA SER A 104 4.18 23.97 -16.81
C SER A 104 3.48 23.16 -17.90
N ASP A 105 2.15 23.21 -17.88
CA ASP A 105 1.20 22.72 -18.88
C ASP A 105 0.93 21.21 -19.01
N ARG A 106 -0.28 20.93 -19.50
CA ARG A 106 -1.02 19.64 -19.57
C ARG A 106 -0.26 18.45 -20.17
N ASN A 107 0.88 18.68 -20.84
CA ASN A 107 1.72 17.63 -21.40
C ASN A 107 3.20 18.08 -21.40
N PRO A 108 3.95 17.87 -20.29
CA PRO A 108 5.35 18.28 -20.22
C PRO A 108 6.19 17.47 -21.22
N PRO A 109 7.15 18.08 -21.94
CA PRO A 109 8.00 17.40 -22.92
C PRO A 109 9.11 16.60 -22.23
N ILE A 110 8.72 15.61 -21.41
CA ILE A 110 9.64 14.79 -20.61
C ILE A 110 10.54 13.96 -21.52
N ASP A 111 9.98 13.29 -22.54
CA ASP A 111 10.75 12.44 -23.45
C ASP A 111 11.81 13.22 -24.23
N ASP A 112 11.46 14.42 -24.68
CA ASP A 112 12.37 15.25 -25.43
C ASP A 112 13.48 15.83 -24.55
N LEU A 113 13.16 16.14 -23.29
CA LEU A 113 14.16 16.51 -22.29
C LEU A 113 15.11 15.35 -22.01
N ILE A 114 14.62 14.12 -21.84
CA ILE A 114 15.45 12.93 -21.66
C ILE A 114 16.35 12.73 -22.88
N LYS A 115 15.79 12.75 -24.10
CA LYS A 115 16.55 12.64 -25.36
C LYS A 115 17.58 13.75 -25.54
N SER A 116 17.36 14.92 -24.95
CA SER A 116 18.32 16.04 -24.99
C SER A 116 19.56 15.81 -24.11
N GLY A 117 19.57 14.79 -23.25
CA GLY A 117 20.68 14.49 -22.35
C GLY A 117 20.64 15.28 -21.04
N ILE A 118 19.45 15.63 -20.53
CA ILE A 118 19.31 16.33 -19.25
C ILE A 118 19.72 15.47 -18.04
N LEU A 119 19.57 14.14 -18.12
CA LEU A 119 19.77 13.27 -16.97
C LEU A 119 21.22 13.28 -16.43
N PRO A 120 22.27 13.13 -17.26
CA PRO A 120 23.67 13.26 -16.78
C PRO A 120 23.98 14.63 -16.19
N ILE A 121 23.35 15.69 -16.71
CA ILE A 121 23.50 17.05 -16.20
C ILE A 121 22.91 17.15 -14.78
N LEU A 122 21.71 16.59 -14.57
CA LEU A 122 21.08 16.57 -13.25
C LEU A 122 21.90 15.76 -12.25
N VAL A 123 22.49 14.62 -12.66
CA VAL A 123 23.43 13.85 -11.82
C VAL A 123 24.61 14.72 -11.38
N HIS A 124 25.26 15.41 -12.33
CA HIS A 124 26.39 16.30 -12.02
C HIS A 124 26.00 17.46 -11.09
N CYS A 125 24.75 17.93 -11.18
CA CYS A 125 24.22 18.94 -10.27
C CYS A 125 23.91 18.39 -8.86
N LEU A 126 23.60 17.10 -8.73
CA LEU A 126 23.37 16.46 -7.42
C LEU A 126 24.69 16.15 -6.70
N ASP A 127 25.73 15.76 -7.43
CA ASP A 127 27.06 15.44 -6.90
C ASP A 127 27.78 16.66 -6.29
N ARG A 128 27.30 17.87 -6.58
CA ARG A 128 27.84 19.14 -6.09
C ARG A 128 27.28 19.53 -4.74
N ASP A 129 27.97 19.13 -3.66
CA ASP A 129 27.66 19.53 -2.29
C ASP A 129 27.89 21.03 -2.00
N ASP A 130 28.60 21.73 -2.88
CA ASP A 130 28.91 23.15 -2.74
C ASP A 130 27.71 24.09 -3.00
N ASN A 131 26.58 23.55 -3.54
CA ASN A 131 25.42 24.36 -3.87
C ASN A 131 24.07 23.65 -3.56
N PRO A 132 23.55 23.76 -2.33
CA PRO A 132 22.27 23.17 -1.93
C PRO A 132 21.06 23.66 -2.76
N SER A 133 21.12 24.89 -3.30
CA SER A 133 20.04 25.41 -4.15
C SER A 133 20.00 24.70 -5.50
N LEU A 134 21.16 24.35 -6.05
CA LEU A 134 21.28 23.59 -7.29
C LEU A 134 20.79 22.15 -7.09
N GLN A 135 21.21 21.48 -6.01
CA GLN A 135 20.74 20.14 -5.65
C GLN A 135 19.21 20.13 -5.46
N PHE A 136 18.65 21.18 -4.83
CA PHE A 136 17.20 21.31 -4.63
C PHE A 136 16.43 21.39 -5.97
N GLU A 137 16.87 22.23 -6.90
CA GLU A 137 16.23 22.37 -8.20
C GLU A 137 16.39 21.10 -9.04
N ALA A 138 17.55 20.45 -8.96
CA ALA A 138 17.81 19.17 -9.63
C ALA A 138 16.92 18.05 -9.09
N ALA A 139 16.84 17.86 -7.76
CA ALA A 139 15.97 16.87 -7.14
C ALA A 139 14.48 17.11 -7.47
N TRP A 140 14.06 18.37 -7.59
CA TRP A 140 12.70 18.69 -8.00
C TRP A 140 12.47 18.39 -9.49
N ALA A 141 13.39 18.75 -10.39
CA ALA A 141 13.28 18.36 -11.80
C ALA A 141 13.15 16.83 -11.95
N LEU A 142 13.94 16.07 -11.21
CA LEU A 142 13.87 14.60 -11.18
C LEU A 142 12.55 14.07 -10.62
N THR A 143 11.99 14.73 -9.60
CA THR A 143 10.65 14.37 -9.09
C THR A 143 9.61 14.45 -10.20
N ASN A 144 9.66 15.49 -11.04
CA ASN A 144 8.71 15.69 -12.12
C ASN A 144 8.92 14.68 -13.25
N ILE A 145 10.18 14.36 -13.59
CA ILE A 145 10.50 13.30 -14.57
C ILE A 145 10.01 11.93 -14.07
N ALA A 146 10.29 11.60 -12.82
CA ALA A 146 9.84 10.36 -12.17
C ALA A 146 8.30 10.28 -12.01
N SER A 147 7.60 11.41 -12.09
CA SER A 147 6.13 11.46 -12.07
C SER A 147 5.50 11.14 -13.44
N GLY A 148 6.33 10.94 -14.48
CA GLY A 148 5.92 10.65 -15.84
C GLY A 148 5.53 9.19 -16.09
N THR A 149 5.79 8.68 -17.28
CA THR A 149 5.49 7.29 -17.67
C THR A 149 6.50 6.30 -17.05
N SER A 150 6.12 5.01 -16.99
CA SER A 150 7.04 3.96 -16.53
C SER A 150 8.34 3.92 -17.34
N GLU A 151 8.26 4.19 -18.65
CA GLU A 151 9.41 4.27 -19.56
C GLU A 151 10.35 5.44 -19.23
N GLN A 152 9.80 6.61 -18.88
CA GLN A 152 10.57 7.78 -18.46
C GLN A 152 11.29 7.54 -17.14
N THR A 153 10.60 6.91 -16.18
CA THR A 153 11.20 6.48 -14.91
C THR A 153 12.26 5.41 -15.15
N GLN A 154 12.05 4.49 -16.08
CA GLN A 154 13.01 3.46 -16.44
C GLN A 154 14.28 4.04 -17.06
N ALA A 155 14.16 4.98 -18.02
CA ALA A 155 15.30 5.68 -18.60
C ALA A 155 16.10 6.44 -17.53
N MET A 156 15.41 7.07 -16.58
CA MET A 156 16.06 7.73 -15.44
C MET A 156 16.82 6.72 -14.55
N VAL A 157 16.19 5.61 -14.18
CA VAL A 157 16.75 4.65 -13.22
C VAL A 157 17.87 3.81 -13.83
N ILE A 158 17.67 3.30 -15.03
CA ILE A 158 18.56 2.32 -15.69
C ILE A 158 19.63 3.02 -16.53
N ASP A 159 19.25 3.98 -17.38
CA ASP A 159 20.21 4.55 -18.35
C ASP A 159 21.08 5.63 -17.73
N SER A 160 20.59 6.36 -16.73
CA SER A 160 21.33 7.48 -16.11
C SER A 160 21.96 7.18 -14.76
N GLY A 161 21.63 6.05 -14.12
CA GLY A 161 22.23 5.64 -12.85
C GLY A 161 22.07 6.68 -11.75
N ILE A 162 20.91 7.35 -11.67
CA ILE A 162 20.70 8.51 -10.79
C ILE A 162 20.43 8.13 -9.33
N VAL A 163 19.95 6.90 -9.09
CA VAL A 163 19.49 6.43 -7.79
C VAL A 163 20.58 6.50 -6.70
N PRO A 164 21.85 6.10 -6.96
CA PRO A 164 22.94 6.23 -6.00
C PRO A 164 23.25 7.67 -5.56
N TYR A 165 22.90 8.68 -6.37
CA TYR A 165 23.09 10.09 -6.01
C TYR A 165 21.86 10.68 -5.30
N LEU A 166 20.66 10.14 -5.57
CA LEU A 166 19.44 10.57 -4.90
C LEU A 166 19.31 10.02 -3.48
N VAL A 167 19.71 8.78 -3.24
CA VAL A 167 19.53 8.12 -1.94
C VAL A 167 20.28 8.83 -0.79
N PRO A 168 21.56 9.21 -0.93
CA PRO A 168 22.30 9.93 0.11
C PRO A 168 21.66 11.28 0.49
N LEU A 169 20.98 11.94 -0.46
CA LEU A 169 20.30 13.20 -0.22
C LEU A 169 19.08 13.09 0.72
N LEU A 170 18.62 11.88 1.03
CA LEU A 170 17.60 11.64 2.05
C LEU A 170 18.11 11.98 3.47
N SER A 171 19.43 11.98 3.68
CA SER A 171 20.07 12.26 4.96
C SER A 171 20.50 13.72 5.17
N HIS A 172 20.35 14.58 4.14
CA HIS A 172 20.82 15.96 4.24
C HIS A 172 20.01 16.77 5.26
N GLN A 173 20.69 17.32 6.27
CA GLN A 173 20.07 18.10 7.35
C GLN A 173 19.63 19.51 6.91
N GLU A 174 20.23 20.06 5.85
CA GLU A 174 20.19 21.50 5.63
C GLU A 174 18.90 22.05 4.99
N VAL A 175 18.08 21.23 4.29
CA VAL A 175 16.84 21.73 3.69
C VAL A 175 15.72 20.70 3.78
N LYS A 176 14.82 20.87 4.77
CA LYS A 176 13.60 20.04 4.95
C LYS A 176 12.72 19.92 3.69
N VAL A 177 12.82 20.87 2.76
CA VAL A 177 12.11 20.84 1.47
C VAL A 177 12.81 19.92 0.47
N GLN A 178 14.15 19.87 0.48
CA GLN A 178 14.96 18.99 -0.36
C GLN A 178 14.73 17.54 0.02
N VAL A 179 14.81 17.19 1.32
CA VAL A 179 14.53 15.82 1.80
C VAL A 179 13.16 15.34 1.33
N ARG A 180 12.12 16.18 1.43
CA ARG A 180 10.77 15.82 0.95
C ARG A 180 10.72 15.63 -0.57
N LYS A 181 11.41 16.47 -1.34
CA LYS A 181 11.44 16.36 -2.82
C LYS A 181 12.19 15.10 -3.25
N THR A 182 13.36 14.85 -2.66
CA THR A 182 14.11 13.62 -2.84
C THR A 182 13.28 12.40 -2.48
N LEU A 183 12.64 12.39 -1.30
CA LEU A 183 11.76 11.30 -0.87
C LEU A 183 10.62 11.05 -1.85
N ARG A 184 10.03 12.10 -2.41
CA ARG A 184 8.98 11.98 -3.43
C ARG A 184 9.51 11.46 -4.76
N ALA A 185 10.70 11.89 -5.18
CA ALA A 185 11.34 11.37 -6.39
C ALA A 185 11.61 9.86 -6.26
N VAL A 186 12.24 9.44 -5.16
CA VAL A 186 12.52 8.02 -4.90
C VAL A 186 11.20 7.24 -4.69
N GLY A 187 10.21 7.84 -4.05
CA GLY A 187 8.85 7.31 -3.92
C GLY A 187 8.17 7.01 -5.24
N ASN A 188 8.27 7.92 -6.20
CA ASN A 188 7.75 7.69 -7.55
C ASN A 188 8.50 6.56 -8.27
N ILE A 189 9.81 6.41 -8.04
CA ILE A 189 10.57 5.29 -8.62
C ILE A 189 10.04 3.94 -8.09
N VAL A 190 9.81 3.83 -6.79
CA VAL A 190 9.29 2.58 -6.18
C VAL A 190 7.80 2.33 -6.44
N THR A 191 7.08 3.28 -7.06
CA THR A 191 5.72 3.01 -7.58
C THR A 191 5.70 2.30 -8.92
N GLY A 192 6.85 2.19 -9.58
CA GLY A 192 6.95 1.54 -10.89
C GLY A 192 7.08 0.02 -10.78
N THR A 193 8.03 -0.57 -11.52
CA THR A 193 8.19 -2.03 -11.54
C THR A 193 8.98 -2.56 -10.34
N ASP A 194 8.88 -3.88 -10.11
CA ASP A 194 9.65 -4.55 -9.06
C ASP A 194 11.16 -4.40 -9.28
N GLU A 195 11.62 -4.38 -10.55
CA GLU A 195 13.03 -4.15 -10.90
C GLU A 195 13.49 -2.74 -10.52
N GLN A 196 12.66 -1.72 -10.80
CA GLN A 196 12.96 -0.33 -10.44
C GLN A 196 13.03 -0.17 -8.91
N THR A 197 12.11 -0.81 -8.20
CA THR A 197 12.11 -0.86 -6.73
C THR A 197 13.37 -1.54 -6.21
N GLN A 198 13.82 -2.64 -6.85
CA GLN A 198 15.02 -3.34 -6.44
C GLN A 198 16.29 -2.49 -6.61
N VAL A 199 16.39 -1.67 -7.66
CA VAL A 199 17.53 -0.74 -7.83
C VAL A 199 17.62 0.24 -6.66
N VAL A 200 16.48 0.75 -6.19
CA VAL A 200 16.42 1.63 -5.01
C VAL A 200 16.87 0.92 -3.74
N LEU A 201 16.40 -0.32 -3.53
CA LEU A 201 16.80 -1.13 -2.39
C LEU A 201 18.31 -1.46 -2.40
N ASN A 202 18.87 -1.74 -3.57
CA ASN A 202 20.30 -2.04 -3.73
C ASN A 202 21.20 -0.84 -3.40
N CYS A 203 20.66 0.38 -3.38
CA CYS A 203 21.36 1.60 -3.00
C CYS A 203 21.26 1.92 -1.49
N ASP A 204 20.83 0.97 -0.65
CA ASP A 204 20.64 1.14 0.80
C ASP A 204 19.63 2.26 1.16
N ALA A 205 18.59 2.43 0.35
CA ALA A 205 17.57 3.45 0.62
C ALA A 205 16.91 3.26 1.99
N LEU A 206 16.72 2.02 2.44
CA LEU A 206 16.05 1.68 3.70
C LEU A 206 16.85 2.13 4.94
N GLY A 207 18.18 2.18 4.87
CA GLY A 207 19.03 2.62 5.98
C GLY A 207 18.75 4.07 6.44
N HIS A 208 18.17 4.90 5.58
CA HIS A 208 17.83 6.29 5.88
C HIS A 208 16.42 6.48 6.48
N PHE A 209 15.55 5.47 6.39
CA PHE A 209 14.15 5.58 6.83
C PHE A 209 13.95 5.72 8.34
N PRO A 210 14.78 5.16 9.23
CA PRO A 210 14.62 5.39 10.67
C PRO A 210 14.59 6.89 11.01
N ALA A 211 15.51 7.67 10.44
CA ALA A 211 15.56 9.12 10.64
C ALA A 211 14.36 9.87 10.04
N LEU A 212 13.84 9.39 8.90
CA LEU A 212 12.68 9.98 8.23
C LEU A 212 11.36 9.69 8.97
N LEU A 213 11.19 8.50 9.54
CA LEU A 213 10.00 8.11 10.27
C LEU A 213 9.90 8.79 11.64
N THR A 214 11.04 9.11 12.27
CA THR A 214 11.09 9.84 13.54
C THR A 214 11.15 11.37 13.36
N HIS A 215 10.99 11.88 12.14
CA HIS A 215 11.17 13.29 11.87
C HIS A 215 10.06 14.13 12.54
N PRO A 216 10.36 15.33 13.09
CA PRO A 216 9.36 16.19 13.76
C PRO A 216 8.30 16.79 12.82
N LYS A 217 8.28 16.43 11.53
CA LYS A 217 7.33 16.93 10.55
C LYS A 217 6.51 15.76 10.05
N GLU A 218 5.23 15.75 10.44
CA GLU A 218 4.24 14.75 10.02
C GLU A 218 4.20 14.56 8.49
N LYS A 219 4.34 15.64 7.72
CA LYS A 219 4.38 15.56 6.25
C LYS A 219 5.54 14.71 5.71
N ILE A 220 6.66 14.62 6.41
CA ILE A 220 7.79 13.77 6.01
C ILE A 220 7.51 12.33 6.43
N ASN A 221 6.99 12.11 7.65
CA ASN A 221 6.60 10.79 8.13
C ASN A 221 5.56 10.16 7.19
N LYS A 222 4.54 10.92 6.78
CA LYS A 222 3.53 10.49 5.82
C LYS A 222 4.13 10.03 4.49
N GLU A 223 5.02 10.82 3.90
CA GLU A 223 5.66 10.49 2.62
C GLU A 223 6.62 9.30 2.77
N ALA A 224 7.26 9.15 3.93
CA ALA A 224 8.14 8.03 4.22
C ALA A 224 7.35 6.73 4.39
N VAL A 225 6.22 6.78 5.09
CA VAL A 225 5.32 5.63 5.21
C VAL A 225 4.66 5.29 3.87
N TRP A 226 4.29 6.29 3.07
CA TRP A 226 3.81 6.07 1.70
C TRP A 226 4.86 5.38 0.82
N PHE A 227 6.13 5.76 0.93
CA PHE A 227 7.22 5.05 0.26
C PHE A 227 7.29 3.57 0.69
N LEU A 228 7.23 3.29 1.99
CA LEU A 228 7.26 1.93 2.51
C LEU A 228 6.01 1.12 2.13
N SER A 229 4.86 1.77 1.95
CA SER A 229 3.64 1.11 1.49
C SER A 229 3.75 0.62 0.04
N ASN A 230 4.53 1.32 -0.79
CA ASN A 230 4.83 0.88 -2.16
C ASN A 230 5.80 -0.30 -2.18
N ILE A 231 6.85 -0.30 -1.33
CA ILE A 231 7.79 -1.43 -1.24
C ILE A 231 7.11 -2.70 -0.73
N THR A 232 6.29 -2.57 0.32
CA THR A 232 5.55 -3.72 0.88
C THR A 232 4.46 -4.26 -0.06
N ALA A 233 4.12 -3.52 -1.12
CA ALA A 233 3.20 -3.97 -2.15
C ALA A 233 3.84 -4.75 -3.29
N GLY A 234 5.17 -4.82 -3.33
CA GLY A 234 5.88 -5.58 -4.35
C GLY A 234 6.07 -7.03 -3.91
N ASN A 235 7.25 -7.59 -4.18
CA ASN A 235 7.50 -9.02 -3.96
C ASN A 235 7.91 -9.37 -2.51
N GLN A 236 7.91 -10.66 -2.19
CA GLN A 236 8.26 -11.17 -0.86
C GLN A 236 9.67 -10.81 -0.39
N GLN A 237 10.62 -10.64 -1.32
CA GLN A 237 12.00 -10.25 -0.99
C GLN A 237 12.06 -8.77 -0.59
N GLN A 238 11.30 -7.91 -1.26
CA GLN A 238 11.17 -6.49 -0.92
C GLN A 238 10.49 -6.30 0.44
N VAL A 239 9.46 -7.10 0.74
CA VAL A 239 8.87 -7.16 2.09
C VAL A 239 9.90 -7.56 3.13
N GLN A 240 10.71 -8.61 2.85
CA GLN A 240 11.76 -9.05 3.78
C GLN A 240 12.78 -7.95 4.04
N ALA A 241 13.19 -7.19 3.01
CA ALA A 241 14.12 -6.08 3.18
C ALA A 241 13.61 -5.01 4.15
N VAL A 242 12.30 -4.72 4.17
CA VAL A 242 11.68 -3.78 5.13
C VAL A 242 11.71 -4.33 6.57
N ILE A 243 11.53 -5.64 6.72
CA ILE A 243 11.61 -6.33 8.01
C ILE A 243 13.04 -6.33 8.53
N ASP A 244 14.01 -6.70 7.69
CA ASP A 244 15.44 -6.76 8.02
C ASP A 244 15.98 -5.37 8.40
N ALA A 245 15.47 -4.31 7.74
CA ALA A 245 15.76 -2.92 8.09
C ALA A 245 15.10 -2.43 9.40
N SER A 246 14.38 -3.30 10.12
CA SER A 246 13.70 -2.99 11.38
C SER A 246 12.72 -1.80 11.29
N LEU A 247 12.07 -1.63 10.13
CA LEU A 247 11.16 -0.51 9.88
C LEU A 247 9.72 -0.81 10.33
N VAL A 248 9.33 -2.09 10.38
CA VAL A 248 7.99 -2.52 10.79
C VAL A 248 7.56 -1.97 12.16
N PRO A 249 8.36 -2.03 13.24
CA PRO A 249 7.95 -1.49 14.53
C PRO A 249 7.68 0.03 14.48
N MET A 250 8.42 0.76 13.64
CA MET A 250 8.21 2.20 13.45
C MET A 250 6.94 2.49 12.66
N ILE A 251 6.60 1.67 11.65
CA ILE A 251 5.32 1.78 10.94
C ILE A 251 4.16 1.53 11.91
N VAL A 252 4.26 0.51 12.76
CA VAL A 252 3.22 0.22 13.78
C VAL A 252 3.09 1.36 14.79
N LEU A 253 4.20 1.95 15.23
CA LEU A 253 4.17 3.13 16.11
C LEU A 253 3.46 4.32 15.44
N LEU A 254 3.73 4.58 14.17
CA LEU A 254 3.07 5.66 13.40
C LEU A 254 1.61 5.34 13.08
N LEU A 255 1.25 4.07 13.01
CA LEU A 255 -0.14 3.63 12.90
C LEU A 255 -0.94 3.96 14.16
N ASP A 256 -0.34 3.82 15.33
CA ASP A 256 -0.97 4.13 16.61
C ASP A 256 -0.98 5.64 16.90
N LYS A 257 0.17 6.31 16.76
CA LYS A 257 0.39 7.69 17.23
C LYS A 257 0.52 8.75 16.15
N GLY A 258 0.51 8.36 14.87
CA GLY A 258 0.63 9.29 13.76
C GLY A 258 -0.62 10.14 13.54
N ASP A 259 -0.50 11.20 12.74
CA ASP A 259 -1.67 11.92 12.23
C ASP A 259 -2.50 10.99 11.33
N PHE A 260 -3.80 11.27 11.20
CA PHE A 260 -4.71 10.43 10.40
C PHE A 260 -4.21 10.21 8.94
N GLY A 261 -3.51 11.20 8.38
CA GLY A 261 -2.89 11.07 7.06
C GLY A 261 -1.76 10.04 7.03
N THR A 262 -0.91 10.00 8.04
CA THR A 262 0.14 8.99 8.21
C THR A 262 -0.44 7.63 8.60
N GLN A 263 -1.43 7.58 9.50
CA GLN A 263 -2.10 6.34 9.89
C GLN A 263 -2.72 5.62 8.69
N LYS A 264 -3.36 6.37 7.77
CA LYS A 264 -3.89 5.81 6.52
C LYS A 264 -2.80 5.12 5.71
N GLU A 265 -1.69 5.80 5.45
CA GLU A 265 -0.57 5.22 4.68
C GLU A 265 0.07 4.03 5.42
N ALA A 266 0.12 4.06 6.75
CA ALA A 266 0.64 2.96 7.57
C ALA A 266 -0.28 1.73 7.49
N ALA A 267 -1.59 1.93 7.53
CA ALA A 267 -2.57 0.86 7.35
C ALA A 267 -2.43 0.20 5.97
N TRP A 268 -2.19 1.00 4.92
CA TRP A 268 -1.86 0.48 3.59
C TRP A 268 -0.56 -0.33 3.59
N ALA A 269 0.50 0.15 4.24
CA ALA A 269 1.79 -0.56 4.29
C ALA A 269 1.67 -1.93 4.97
N ILE A 270 1.00 -1.98 6.13
CA ILE A 270 0.80 -3.25 6.83
C ILE A 270 -0.14 -4.17 6.06
N SER A 271 -1.25 -3.65 5.51
CA SER A 271 -2.18 -4.47 4.71
C SER A 271 -1.48 -5.07 3.48
N ASN A 272 -0.65 -4.29 2.77
CA ASN A 272 0.16 -4.78 1.66
C ASN A 272 1.16 -5.87 2.11
N LEU A 273 1.77 -5.70 3.28
CA LEU A 273 2.66 -6.71 3.86
C LEU A 273 1.91 -8.03 4.13
N THR A 274 0.68 -7.98 4.65
CA THR A 274 -0.13 -9.19 4.91
C THR A 274 -0.59 -9.89 3.64
N ILE A 275 -0.71 -9.18 2.51
CA ILE A 275 -1.12 -9.75 1.22
C ILE A 275 0.07 -10.40 0.51
N SER A 276 1.19 -9.71 0.47
CA SER A 276 2.37 -10.12 -0.31
C SER A 276 3.32 -11.00 0.50
N GLY A 277 3.25 -10.94 1.82
CA GLY A 277 4.18 -11.59 2.73
C GLY A 277 3.94 -13.08 2.93
N ARG A 278 4.89 -13.74 3.60
CA ARG A 278 4.82 -15.15 4.03
C ARG A 278 4.29 -15.27 5.45
N LYS A 279 3.87 -16.47 5.85
CA LYS A 279 3.39 -16.78 7.21
C LYS A 279 4.35 -16.30 8.29
N GLU A 280 5.66 -16.52 8.12
CA GLU A 280 6.70 -16.05 9.06
C GLU A 280 6.75 -14.51 9.21
N GLN A 281 6.56 -13.79 8.10
CA GLN A 281 6.57 -12.32 8.09
C GLN A 281 5.31 -11.75 8.76
N VAL A 282 4.17 -12.42 8.59
CA VAL A 282 2.91 -12.08 9.28
C VAL A 282 2.99 -12.41 10.77
N ALA A 283 3.60 -13.54 11.14
CA ALA A 283 3.87 -13.87 12.55
C ALA A 283 4.73 -12.79 13.21
N TYR A 284 5.77 -12.31 12.52
CA TYR A 284 6.58 -11.19 13.01
C TYR A 284 5.74 -9.90 13.18
N LEU A 285 4.83 -9.60 12.26
CA LEU A 285 3.92 -8.45 12.41
C LEU A 285 3.04 -8.54 13.66
N ILE A 286 2.52 -9.73 13.97
CA ILE A 286 1.70 -9.96 15.17
C ILE A 286 2.55 -9.73 16.43
N GLN A 287 3.80 -10.21 16.44
CA GLN A 287 4.75 -9.97 17.55
C GLN A 287 5.02 -8.48 17.75
N GLN A 288 4.97 -7.66 16.70
CA GLN A 288 5.11 -6.20 16.78
C GLN A 288 3.83 -5.48 17.24
N GLN A 289 2.81 -6.19 17.76
CA GLN A 289 1.59 -5.61 18.34
C GLN A 289 0.79 -4.77 17.33
N VAL A 290 0.68 -5.25 16.10
CA VAL A 290 -0.05 -4.54 15.03
C VAL A 290 -1.58 -4.59 15.17
N ILE A 291 -2.10 -5.58 15.92
CA ILE A 291 -3.54 -5.83 16.06
C ILE A 291 -4.27 -4.66 16.75
N PRO A 292 -3.87 -4.17 17.94
CA PRO A 292 -4.61 -3.09 18.59
C PRO A 292 -4.68 -1.79 17.77
N PRO A 293 -3.58 -1.31 17.14
CA PRO A 293 -3.65 -0.14 16.25
C PRO A 293 -4.57 -0.37 15.04
N PHE A 294 -4.59 -1.57 14.46
CA PHE A 294 -5.54 -1.93 13.40
C PHE A 294 -6.98 -1.84 13.89
N CYS A 295 -7.30 -2.47 15.03
CA CYS A 295 -8.64 -2.43 15.60
C CYS A 295 -9.08 -1.01 15.98
N ASN A 296 -8.17 -0.11 16.33
CA ASN A 296 -8.50 1.31 16.55
C ASN A 296 -8.91 2.06 15.28
N LEU A 297 -8.40 1.66 14.12
CA LEU A 297 -8.77 2.27 12.84
C LEU A 297 -10.11 1.77 12.27
N LEU A 298 -10.73 0.74 12.86
CA LEU A 298 -12.06 0.27 12.42
C LEU A 298 -13.19 1.28 12.70
N THR A 299 -13.00 2.21 13.63
CA THR A 299 -14.03 3.20 14.01
C THR A 299 -13.94 4.51 13.20
N VAL A 300 -13.06 4.57 12.20
CA VAL A 300 -12.85 5.80 11.41
C VAL A 300 -13.96 5.98 10.36
N LYS A 301 -14.24 7.24 10.00
CA LYS A 301 -15.28 7.57 9.01
C LYS A 301 -14.89 7.24 7.57
N ASP A 302 -13.61 7.07 7.28
CA ASP A 302 -13.13 6.76 5.93
C ASP A 302 -13.34 5.27 5.64
N ALA A 303 -14.39 4.96 4.90
CA ALA A 303 -14.73 3.59 4.49
C ALA A 303 -13.58 2.87 3.78
N GLN A 304 -12.69 3.58 3.06
CA GLN A 304 -11.54 2.94 2.42
C GLN A 304 -10.53 2.44 3.44
N VAL A 305 -10.29 3.22 4.50
CA VAL A 305 -9.36 2.83 5.57
C VAL A 305 -9.93 1.64 6.32
N VAL A 306 -11.22 1.69 6.67
CA VAL A 306 -11.91 0.56 7.31
C VAL A 306 -11.80 -0.72 6.47
N GLN A 307 -12.04 -0.63 5.16
CA GLN A 307 -11.90 -1.77 4.26
C GLN A 307 -10.47 -2.33 4.24
N VAL A 308 -9.46 -1.47 4.11
CA VAL A 308 -8.04 -1.88 4.09
C VAL A 308 -7.61 -2.56 5.39
N VAL A 309 -8.11 -2.06 6.52
CA VAL A 309 -7.84 -2.61 7.85
C VAL A 309 -8.53 -3.96 8.03
N LEU A 310 -9.82 -4.09 7.66
CA LEU A 310 -10.54 -5.36 7.68
C LEU A 310 -9.89 -6.40 6.77
N ASP A 311 -9.48 -6.00 5.57
CA ASP A 311 -8.77 -6.87 4.62
C ASP A 311 -7.44 -7.37 5.25
N GLY A 312 -6.70 -6.47 5.91
CA GLY A 312 -5.48 -6.83 6.63
C GLY A 312 -5.73 -7.82 7.77
N LEU A 313 -6.75 -7.57 8.61
CA LEU A 313 -7.12 -8.48 9.70
C LEU A 313 -7.57 -9.85 9.17
N SER A 314 -8.37 -9.88 8.11
CA SER A 314 -8.79 -11.14 7.47
C SER A 314 -7.59 -11.94 6.95
N ASN A 315 -6.62 -11.27 6.32
CA ASN A 315 -5.41 -11.95 5.84
C ASN A 315 -4.53 -12.46 6.99
N ILE A 316 -4.38 -11.68 8.06
CA ILE A 316 -3.65 -12.10 9.26
C ILE A 316 -4.26 -13.38 9.83
N LEU A 317 -5.59 -13.40 10.04
CA LEU A 317 -6.33 -14.55 10.55
C LEU A 317 -6.21 -15.77 9.61
N LYS A 318 -6.36 -15.56 8.30
CA LYS A 318 -6.26 -16.63 7.28
C LYS A 318 -4.86 -17.23 7.18
N MET A 319 -3.82 -16.47 7.49
CA MET A 319 -2.42 -16.94 7.42
C MET A 319 -1.93 -17.58 8.72
N ALA A 320 -2.66 -17.40 9.81
CA ALA A 320 -2.28 -17.91 11.12
C ALA A 320 -2.46 -19.43 11.24
N ASP A 321 -3.37 -20.04 10.47
CA ASP A 321 -3.82 -21.43 10.61
C ASP A 321 -3.96 -21.84 12.09
N ASP A 322 -3.00 -22.58 12.65
CA ASP A 322 -2.97 -23.04 14.05
C ASP A 322 -2.92 -21.91 15.10
N GLU A 323 -2.43 -20.72 14.74
CA GLU A 323 -2.39 -19.54 15.64
C GLU A 323 -3.65 -18.67 15.54
N ALA A 324 -4.63 -19.04 14.70
CA ALA A 324 -5.82 -18.24 14.46
C ALA A 324 -6.62 -18.00 15.75
N GLU A 325 -6.77 -19.01 16.62
CA GLU A 325 -7.45 -18.87 17.91
C GLU A 325 -6.74 -17.86 18.83
N THR A 326 -5.41 -17.90 18.87
CA THR A 326 -4.63 -16.94 19.67
C THR A 326 -4.81 -15.52 19.15
N ILE A 327 -4.85 -15.33 17.84
CA ILE A 327 -5.05 -14.01 17.22
C ILE A 327 -6.49 -13.54 17.40
N SER A 328 -7.48 -14.42 17.27
CA SER A 328 -8.88 -14.11 17.57
C SER A 328 -9.03 -13.61 19.00
N ASN A 329 -8.44 -14.30 19.97
CA ASN A 329 -8.44 -13.86 21.38
C ASN A 329 -7.77 -12.49 21.55
N LEU A 330 -6.65 -12.23 20.87
CA LEU A 330 -6.00 -10.89 20.89
C LEU A 330 -6.90 -9.80 20.28
N ILE A 331 -7.63 -10.10 19.21
CA ILE A 331 -8.60 -9.18 18.61
C ILE A 331 -9.76 -8.92 19.58
N GLU A 332 -10.23 -9.93 20.30
CA GLU A 332 -11.28 -9.79 21.30
C GLU A 332 -10.83 -8.96 22.51
N GLU A 333 -9.66 -9.27 23.08
CA GLU A 333 -9.08 -8.55 24.23
C GLU A 333 -8.87 -7.05 23.96
N CYS A 334 -8.59 -6.68 22.71
CA CYS A 334 -8.42 -5.28 22.31
C CYS A 334 -9.73 -4.58 21.91
N GLY A 335 -10.88 -5.24 22.10
CA GLY A 335 -12.20 -4.74 21.72
C GLY A 335 -12.39 -4.63 20.20
N GLY A 336 -11.60 -5.37 19.42
CA GLY A 336 -11.69 -5.43 17.97
C GLY A 336 -12.95 -6.14 17.49
N LEU A 337 -13.37 -7.20 18.18
CA LEU A 337 -14.58 -7.98 17.83
C LEU A 337 -15.84 -7.11 17.82
N GLU A 338 -16.10 -6.38 18.91
CA GLU A 338 -17.25 -5.46 19.02
C GLU A 338 -17.28 -4.42 17.88
N LYS A 339 -16.10 -3.95 17.46
CA LYS A 339 -15.98 -2.99 16.34
C LYS A 339 -16.28 -3.66 15.00
N ILE A 340 -15.84 -4.90 14.79
CA ILE A 340 -16.15 -5.68 13.57
C ILE A 340 -17.66 -5.98 13.51
N GLU A 341 -18.29 -6.31 14.64
CA GLU A 341 -19.75 -6.51 14.72
C GLU A 341 -20.52 -5.24 14.36
N GLN A 342 -20.08 -4.07 14.84
CA GLN A 342 -20.69 -2.79 14.47
C GLN A 342 -20.61 -2.54 12.95
N LEU A 343 -19.54 -2.98 12.30
CA LEU A 343 -19.36 -2.86 10.85
C LEU A 343 -20.30 -3.77 10.04
N GLN A 344 -21.00 -4.72 10.66
CA GLN A 344 -22.08 -5.46 10.00
C GLN A 344 -23.29 -4.55 9.66
N ASN A 345 -23.44 -3.41 10.32
CA ASN A 345 -24.49 -2.44 10.02
C ASN A 345 -23.99 -1.30 9.10
N HIS A 346 -22.80 -1.44 8.52
CA HIS A 346 -22.20 -0.39 7.70
C HIS A 346 -22.91 -0.25 6.34
N GLU A 347 -23.03 0.99 5.84
CA GLU A 347 -23.74 1.31 4.57
C GLU A 347 -23.08 0.67 3.33
N ASN A 348 -21.77 0.40 3.41
CA ASN A 348 -20.99 -0.23 2.35
C ASN A 348 -21.11 -1.76 2.43
N GLU A 349 -21.69 -2.35 1.38
CA GLU A 349 -21.92 -3.80 1.26
C GLU A 349 -20.63 -4.63 1.30
N ASP A 350 -19.50 -4.11 0.80
CA ASP A 350 -18.21 -4.81 0.82
C ASP A 350 -17.67 -4.92 2.25
N ILE A 351 -17.82 -3.85 3.05
CA ILE A 351 -17.40 -3.82 4.46
C ILE A 351 -18.26 -4.76 5.29
N TYR A 352 -19.58 -4.70 5.10
CA TYR A 352 -20.53 -5.61 5.73
C TYR A 352 -20.18 -7.08 5.45
N LYS A 353 -20.01 -7.45 4.18
CA LYS A 353 -19.69 -8.83 3.78
C LYS A 353 -18.39 -9.32 4.40
N LEU A 354 -17.37 -8.48 4.41
CA LEU A 354 -16.06 -8.84 4.95
C LEU A 354 -16.10 -8.98 6.48
N ALA A 355 -16.79 -8.08 7.18
CA ALA A 355 -17.01 -8.19 8.62
C ALA A 355 -17.78 -9.46 8.99
N TYR A 356 -18.85 -9.78 8.22
CA TYR A 356 -19.58 -11.03 8.39
C TYR A 356 -18.69 -12.26 8.16
N GLU A 357 -17.91 -12.28 7.07
CA GLU A 357 -17.00 -13.40 6.77
C GLU A 357 -15.96 -13.62 7.88
N ILE A 358 -15.41 -12.55 8.46
CA ILE A 358 -14.44 -12.65 9.55
C ILE A 358 -15.11 -13.26 10.80
N ILE A 359 -16.29 -12.79 11.17
CA ILE A 359 -17.02 -13.30 12.33
C ILE A 359 -17.39 -14.76 12.13
N ASP A 360 -18.01 -15.10 10.99
CA ASP A 360 -18.47 -16.45 10.64
C ASP A 360 -17.32 -17.48 10.59
N GLN A 361 -16.13 -17.08 10.13
CA GLN A 361 -14.99 -18.00 10.00
C GLN A 361 -14.13 -18.13 11.26
N PHE A 362 -14.02 -17.09 12.10
CA PHE A 362 -13.00 -17.02 13.15
C PHE A 362 -13.52 -16.77 14.56
N PHE A 363 -14.77 -16.32 14.71
CA PHE A 363 -15.38 -15.97 16.00
C PHE A 363 -16.70 -16.68 16.25
N SER A 364 -17.32 -17.22 15.21
CA SER A 364 -18.42 -18.18 15.32
C SER A 364 -17.83 -19.54 15.66
N SER A 365 -17.23 -19.66 16.85
CA SER A 365 -17.13 -20.97 17.49
C SER A 365 -18.56 -21.44 17.71
N ASP A 366 -18.83 -22.67 17.30
CA ASP A 366 -20.06 -23.38 17.58
C ASP A 366 -20.47 -23.21 19.07
N ASP A 367 -21.40 -22.29 19.35
CA ASP A 367 -22.38 -22.41 20.45
C ASP A 367 -23.34 -23.59 20.20
N ILE A 368 -22.98 -24.45 19.24
CA ILE A 368 -23.37 -25.84 19.15
C ILE A 368 -22.18 -26.66 19.68
N ASP A 369 -21.78 -26.43 20.93
CA ASP A 369 -21.66 -27.59 21.81
C ASP A 369 -23.03 -28.27 21.75
N GLU A 370 -23.18 -29.20 20.79
CA GLU A 370 -24.04 -30.35 20.96
C GLU A 370 -23.57 -30.99 22.27
N ASP A 371 -24.12 -30.51 23.39
CA ASP A 371 -24.25 -31.30 24.59
C ASP A 371 -25.01 -32.54 24.14
N SER A 372 -24.24 -33.54 23.75
CA SER A 372 -24.71 -34.78 23.15
C SER A 372 -25.49 -35.60 24.19
N ASN A 373 -25.68 -35.04 25.40
CA ASN A 373 -26.52 -35.54 26.48
C ASN A 373 -27.92 -34.90 26.51
N LEU A 374 -28.25 -33.95 25.64
CA LEU A 374 -29.60 -33.34 25.56
C LEU A 374 -30.50 -33.97 24.49
N VAL A 375 -30.12 -35.11 23.91
CA VAL A 375 -31.04 -35.91 23.08
C VAL A 375 -31.91 -36.77 24.00
N PRO A 376 -33.24 -36.56 24.09
CA PRO A 376 -34.10 -37.46 24.85
C PRO A 376 -34.09 -38.83 24.16
N GLU A 377 -33.64 -39.87 24.86
CA GLU A 377 -33.73 -41.24 24.35
C GLU A 377 -35.18 -41.58 24.01
N ALA A 378 -35.44 -41.88 22.74
CA ALA A 378 -36.73 -42.34 22.28
C ALA A 378 -36.95 -43.78 22.76
N ILE A 379 -37.80 -43.96 23.77
CA ILE A 379 -38.29 -45.28 24.15
C ILE A 379 -39.28 -45.74 23.06
N GLN A 380 -39.18 -47.00 22.64
CA GLN A 380 -40.07 -47.60 21.64
C GLN A 380 -41.54 -47.37 22.01
N GLY A 381 -42.26 -46.61 21.17
CA GLY A 381 -43.66 -46.26 21.39
C GLY A 381 -44.04 -44.81 21.07
N GLY A 382 -43.09 -43.95 20.68
CA GLY A 382 -43.38 -42.58 20.24
C GLY A 382 -43.68 -41.59 21.38
N THR A 383 -43.16 -41.85 22.58
CA THR A 383 -43.22 -40.94 23.73
C THR A 383 -41.80 -40.58 24.17
N TYR A 384 -41.50 -39.28 24.31
CA TYR A 384 -40.22 -38.77 24.79
C TYR A 384 -40.16 -38.86 26.32
N GLY A 385 -39.17 -39.56 26.87
CA GLY A 385 -38.93 -39.64 28.32
C GLY A 385 -37.87 -38.62 28.74
N PHE A 386 -38.24 -37.67 29.59
CA PHE A 386 -37.25 -36.85 30.30
C PHE A 386 -36.76 -37.64 31.51
N ASN A 387 -35.47 -37.97 31.52
CA ASN A 387 -34.86 -38.70 32.62
C ASN A 387 -34.76 -37.76 33.84
N SER A 388 -35.65 -37.90 34.82
CA SER A 388 -35.63 -37.14 36.08
C SER A 388 -34.56 -37.66 37.04
N SER A 389 -33.31 -37.66 36.58
CA SER A 389 -32.13 -37.97 37.37
C SER A 389 -31.39 -36.69 37.80
N THR A 390 -32.11 -35.62 38.11
CA THR A 390 -31.58 -34.55 38.94
C THR A 390 -31.80 -34.95 40.39
N ASN A 391 -30.70 -35.18 41.12
CA ASN A 391 -30.68 -35.26 42.57
C ASN A 391 -31.37 -34.00 43.14
N VAL A 392 -32.65 -34.14 43.49
CA VAL A 392 -33.36 -33.15 44.31
C VAL A 392 -32.82 -33.30 45.72
N PRO A 393 -32.16 -32.29 46.33
CA PRO A 393 -31.82 -32.34 47.74
C PRO A 393 -33.13 -32.34 48.52
N ALA A 394 -33.40 -33.45 49.22
CA ALA A 394 -34.54 -33.56 50.11
C ALA A 394 -34.24 -32.81 51.43
N GLU A 395 -34.23 -31.48 51.38
CA GLU A 395 -34.36 -30.65 52.59
C GLU A 395 -35.53 -29.68 52.42
N GLY A 396 -36.56 -29.89 53.24
CA GLY A 396 -37.82 -29.17 53.19
C GLY A 396 -37.68 -27.71 53.60
N PHE A 397 -38.44 -26.85 52.94
CA PHE A 397 -38.62 -25.47 53.34
C PHE A 397 -39.41 -25.41 54.67
N GLN A 398 -38.79 -24.86 55.72
CA GLN A 398 -39.50 -24.36 56.90
C GLN A 398 -39.92 -22.90 56.66
N PHE A 399 -41.22 -22.63 56.82
CA PHE A 399 -41.82 -21.30 56.81
C PHE A 399 -41.61 -20.56 58.14
#